data_AF-X1TU60-F1
#
_entry.id   AF-X1TU60-F1
#
_cell.length_a   1.000
_cell.length_b   1.000
_cell.length_c   1.000
_cell.angle_alpha   90.00
_cell.angle_beta   90.00
_cell.angle_gamma   90.00
#
_symmetry.space_group_name_H-M   'P 1'
#
loop_
_entity.id
_entity.type
_entity.pdbx_description
1 polymer ?
#
loop_
_entity_poly.entity_id
_entity_poly.type
_entity_poly.pdbx_seq_one_letter_code
_entity_poly.pdbx_strand_id
1 'polypeptide(L)'
;PNSRKYTKKAPVHSPTLINNWVEAHAESTYPGDIIATNDPYQGAGHLPDIYMWYPIFNGDELVAWSVAGGHVRDVGGRTPGSCACDSREIYQEGLRFPPMKLYERGIPNQTLFDIIGTMSRTPEIVKGDIEAFRSACQIGERWLLELIRTYGWEFLNSCLNELLDYSERLARAGITKMPDGEYEFTDYLDDNGVDFDKQVPVKVKITVKDDTITCDFTGTGPQVKGAMNNPVGNARANTVTIIRYLMDPGIPRNSGSLRPVKIILPEGTMLNPR
;
A
#
# COMPACT_ATOMS: atom_id res chain seq x y z
N PRO A 1 -29.50 1.05 -5.68
CA PRO A 1 -29.17 1.04 -7.13
C PRO A 1 -28.27 2.23 -7.50
N ASN A 2 -26.97 2.09 -7.20
CA ASN A 2 -25.85 2.79 -7.83
C ASN A 2 -24.60 2.25 -7.15
N SER A 3 -24.09 1.14 -7.68
CA SER A 3 -22.80 0.58 -7.29
C SER A 3 -21.71 1.60 -7.65
N ARG A 4 -21.29 2.41 -6.68
CA ARG A 4 -20.13 3.30 -6.82
C ARG A 4 -18.90 2.43 -7.13
N LYS A 5 -18.49 2.42 -8.39
CA LYS A 5 -17.27 1.75 -8.84
C LYS A 5 -16.08 2.64 -8.46
N TYR A 6 -15.60 2.51 -7.22
CA TYR A 6 -14.33 3.09 -6.83
C TYR A 6 -13.23 2.48 -7.72
N THR A 7 -12.42 3.32 -8.34
CA THR A 7 -11.30 2.88 -9.19
C THR A 7 -10.27 2.19 -8.30
N LYS A 8 -10.27 0.85 -8.37
CA LYS A 8 -9.56 -0.09 -7.48
C LYS A 8 -8.03 0.03 -7.44
N LYS A 9 -7.40 1.06 -7.99
CA LYS A 9 -5.95 1.03 -8.17
C LYS A 9 -5.30 2.43 -8.17
N ALA A 10 -4.41 2.61 -7.21
CA ALA A 10 -3.47 3.69 -6.85
C ALA A 10 -2.23 2.94 -6.23
N PRO A 11 -1.17 3.56 -5.69
CA PRO A 11 0.08 2.85 -5.38
C PRO A 11 -0.16 1.65 -4.44
N VAL A 12 0.62 0.58 -4.58
CA VAL A 12 0.20 -0.81 -4.31
C VAL A 12 -0.45 -1.09 -2.94
N HIS A 13 -0.11 -0.32 -1.91
CA HIS A 13 -0.75 -0.36 -0.58
C HIS A 13 -2.11 0.35 -0.52
N SER A 14 -2.20 1.54 -1.12
CA SER A 14 -3.30 2.50 -0.93
C SER A 14 -4.68 2.00 -1.38
N PRO A 15 -4.84 1.28 -2.51
CA PRO A 15 -6.14 0.76 -2.90
C PRO A 15 -6.67 -0.28 -1.95
N THR A 16 -5.82 -1.17 -1.44
CA THR A 16 -6.25 -2.17 -0.47
C THR A 16 -6.72 -1.48 0.81
N LEU A 17 -5.95 -0.50 1.31
CA LEU A 17 -6.30 0.31 2.47
C LEU A 17 -7.67 1.01 2.30
N ILE A 18 -7.83 1.73 1.19
CA ILE A 18 -9.05 2.49 0.90
C ILE A 18 -10.25 1.56 0.67
N ASN A 19 -10.08 0.48 -0.10
CA ASN A 19 -11.19 -0.44 -0.38
C ASN A 19 -11.68 -1.11 0.90
N ASN A 20 -10.77 -1.58 1.77
CA ASN A 20 -11.14 -2.19 3.04
C ASN A 20 -11.93 -1.21 3.92
N TRP A 21 -11.52 0.07 3.96
CA TRP A 21 -12.27 1.10 4.67
C TRP A 21 -13.65 1.36 4.06
N VAL A 22 -13.70 1.58 2.75
CA VAL A 22 -14.95 1.91 2.04
C VAL A 22 -15.98 0.78 2.14
N GLU A 23 -15.54 -0.47 2.05
CA GLU A 23 -16.43 -1.64 2.18
C GLU A 23 -17.11 -1.68 3.56
N ALA A 24 -16.43 -1.24 4.61
CA ALA A 24 -16.96 -1.26 5.99
C ALA A 24 -17.60 0.06 6.46
N HIS A 25 -17.18 1.21 5.90
CA HIS A 25 -17.39 2.53 6.51
C HIS A 25 -17.74 3.64 5.49
N ALA A 26 -18.20 3.28 4.28
CA ALA A 26 -18.60 4.28 3.28
C ALA A 26 -19.63 5.29 3.80
N GLU A 27 -20.61 4.84 4.59
CA GLU A 27 -21.72 5.69 5.11
C GLU A 27 -21.30 6.56 6.30
N SER A 28 -20.17 6.28 6.93
CA SER A 28 -19.64 7.00 8.10
C SER A 28 -18.38 7.81 7.80
N THR A 29 -18.12 8.08 6.51
CA THR A 29 -17.00 8.90 6.04
C THR A 29 -17.48 10.33 5.75
N TYR A 30 -16.85 11.33 6.35
CA TYR A 30 -17.23 12.74 6.24
C TYR A 30 -16.05 13.65 5.85
N PRO A 31 -16.31 14.84 5.29
CA PRO A 31 -15.29 15.87 5.14
C PRO A 31 -14.60 16.15 6.47
N GLY A 32 -13.27 16.29 6.45
CA GLY A 32 -12.49 16.50 7.68
C GLY A 32 -12.00 15.22 8.35
N ASP A 33 -12.51 14.05 7.97
CA ASP A 33 -12.02 12.78 8.50
C ASP A 33 -10.59 12.49 8.01
N ILE A 34 -9.77 11.89 8.86
CA ILE A 34 -8.48 11.32 8.45
C ILE A 34 -8.43 9.91 8.99
N ILE A 35 -8.31 8.95 8.09
CA ILE A 35 -8.22 7.54 8.44
C ILE A 35 -6.74 7.17 8.43
N ALA A 36 -6.32 6.36 9.40
CA ALA A 36 -4.96 5.87 9.50
C ALA A 36 -4.93 4.38 9.87
N THR A 37 -3.87 3.70 9.46
CA THR A 37 -3.50 2.36 9.94
C THR A 37 -2.02 2.11 9.73
N ASN A 38 -1.48 1.17 10.49
CA ASN A 38 -0.19 0.53 10.19
C ASN A 38 -0.32 -1.00 10.10
N ASP A 39 -1.55 -1.52 10.03
CA ASP A 39 -1.79 -2.96 10.02
C ASP A 39 -1.41 -3.56 8.65
N PRO A 40 -0.39 -4.44 8.59
CA PRO A 40 0.05 -5.01 7.33
C PRO A 40 -0.97 -5.93 6.67
N TYR A 41 -1.83 -6.56 7.48
CA TYR A 41 -2.92 -7.41 7.01
C TYR A 41 -4.11 -6.60 6.49
N GLN A 42 -4.10 -5.29 6.69
CA GLN A 42 -5.07 -4.35 6.12
C GLN A 42 -4.49 -3.54 4.95
N GLY A 43 -3.24 -3.79 4.57
CA GLY A 43 -2.60 -3.20 3.39
C GLY A 43 -1.35 -2.37 3.65
N ALA A 44 -0.99 -2.11 4.92
CA ALA A 44 0.29 -1.47 5.24
C ALA A 44 1.50 -2.38 4.89
N GLY A 45 2.71 -1.82 4.90
CA GLY A 45 3.93 -2.56 4.55
C GLY A 45 4.38 -3.48 5.69
N HIS A 46 4.60 -2.87 6.84
CA HIS A 46 4.98 -3.41 8.15
C HIS A 46 4.57 -2.37 9.21
N LEU A 47 4.69 -2.69 10.51
CA LEU A 47 4.14 -1.83 11.57
C LEU A 47 4.73 -0.41 11.60
N PRO A 48 6.02 -0.17 11.32
CA PRO A 48 6.55 1.18 11.24
C PRO A 48 5.96 2.05 10.11
N ASP A 49 5.31 1.47 9.10
CA ASP A 49 4.72 2.27 8.03
C ASP A 49 3.29 2.69 8.41
N ILE A 50 3.13 3.96 8.79
CA ILE A 50 1.81 4.54 9.03
C ILE A 50 1.31 5.15 7.72
N TYR A 51 0.15 4.66 7.26
CA TYR A 51 -0.56 5.23 6.10
C TYR A 51 -1.79 5.98 6.56
N MET A 52 -2.01 7.15 5.96
CA MET A 52 -3.12 8.05 6.21
C MET A 52 -3.83 8.39 4.90
N TRP A 53 -5.16 8.43 4.92
CA TRP A 53 -5.94 8.87 3.78
C TRP A 53 -7.08 9.80 4.16
N TYR A 54 -7.33 10.74 3.26
CA TYR A 54 -8.24 11.88 3.42
C TYR A 54 -9.31 11.81 2.34
N PRO A 55 -10.61 11.78 2.69
CA PRO A 55 -11.67 11.82 1.71
C PRO A 55 -11.82 13.22 1.12
N ILE A 56 -11.83 13.34 -0.20
CA ILE A 56 -12.01 14.61 -0.92
C ILE A 56 -13.44 14.69 -1.44
N PHE A 57 -14.18 15.69 -0.98
CA PHE A 57 -15.58 15.90 -1.35
C PHE A 57 -15.75 17.10 -2.29
N ASN A 58 -16.59 16.94 -3.33
CA ASN A 58 -17.10 18.02 -4.15
C ASN A 58 -18.60 18.22 -3.81
N GLY A 59 -18.90 19.19 -2.96
CA GLY A 59 -20.21 19.26 -2.30
C GLY A 59 -20.41 18.05 -1.38
N ASP A 60 -21.50 17.30 -1.58
CA ASP A 60 -21.81 16.10 -0.79
C ASP A 60 -21.26 14.80 -1.42
N GLU A 61 -20.60 14.89 -2.58
CA GLU A 61 -20.07 13.73 -3.29
C GLU A 61 -18.60 13.48 -2.96
N LEU A 62 -18.29 12.28 -2.46
CA LEU A 62 -16.92 11.79 -2.33
C LEU A 62 -16.34 11.50 -3.73
N VAL A 63 -15.40 12.31 -4.18
CA VAL A 63 -14.85 12.24 -5.55
C VAL A 63 -13.48 11.58 -5.62
N ALA A 64 -12.68 11.66 -4.55
CA ALA A 64 -11.34 11.09 -4.52
C ALA A 64 -10.83 10.88 -3.09
N TRP A 65 -9.64 10.30 -2.97
CA TRP A 65 -8.88 10.17 -1.73
C TRP A 65 -7.48 10.74 -1.92
N SER A 66 -7.03 11.54 -0.96
CA SER A 66 -5.61 11.91 -0.83
C SER A 66 -4.94 10.91 0.09
N VAL A 67 -3.73 10.45 -0.22
CA VAL A 67 -3.02 9.45 0.58
C VAL A 67 -1.60 9.91 0.83
N ALA A 68 -1.16 9.82 2.08
CA ALA A 68 0.20 10.06 2.49
C ALA A 68 0.57 9.07 3.59
N GLY A 69 1.84 8.73 3.69
CA GLY A 69 2.32 7.79 4.68
C GLY A 69 3.78 7.49 4.48
N GLY A 70 4.35 6.80 5.43
CA GLY A 70 5.74 6.43 5.38
C GLY A 70 6.21 5.77 6.66
N HIS A 71 7.48 5.42 6.64
CA HIS A 71 8.16 4.79 7.75
C HIS A 71 8.37 5.79 8.89
N VAL A 72 7.73 5.55 10.02
CA VAL A 72 8.01 6.28 11.26
C VAL A 72 9.11 5.58 12.03
N ARG A 73 9.82 6.34 12.86
CA ARG A 73 11.05 5.89 13.52
C ARG A 73 10.88 4.71 14.47
N ASP A 74 9.76 4.63 15.16
CA ASP A 74 9.54 3.63 16.21
C ASP A 74 8.05 3.53 16.56
N VAL A 75 7.55 2.30 16.65
CA VAL A 75 6.18 1.97 17.04
C VAL A 75 6.14 1.10 18.30
N GLY A 76 7.21 1.07 19.09
CA GLY A 76 7.24 0.33 20.35
C GLY A 76 7.50 -1.16 20.23
N GLY A 77 8.08 -1.63 19.12
CA GLY A 77 8.54 -3.01 19.02
C GLY A 77 9.61 -3.34 20.05
N ARG A 78 9.88 -4.64 20.29
CA ARG A 78 10.79 -5.10 21.35
C ARG A 78 12.18 -4.46 21.30
N THR A 79 12.68 -4.12 20.11
CA THR A 79 13.96 -3.41 19.92
C THR A 79 13.74 -1.99 19.37
N PRO A 80 14.68 -1.05 19.59
CA PRO A 80 14.67 0.24 18.91
C PRO A 80 14.56 0.08 17.39
N GLY A 81 13.70 0.89 16.75
CA GLY A 81 13.40 0.79 15.32
C GLY A 81 12.28 -0.19 14.99
N SER A 82 11.82 -0.99 15.96
CA SER A 82 10.65 -1.88 15.82
C SER A 82 10.76 -2.96 14.73
N CYS A 83 11.99 -3.32 14.33
CA CYS A 83 12.28 -4.34 13.30
C CYS A 83 13.19 -5.46 13.87
N ALA A 84 12.79 -6.10 14.97
CA ALA A 84 13.52 -7.22 15.53
C ALA A 84 13.30 -8.49 14.67
N CYS A 85 14.34 -8.97 14.01
CA CYS A 85 14.25 -10.11 13.07
C CYS A 85 13.84 -11.43 13.76
N ASP A 86 14.15 -11.57 15.04
CA ASP A 86 13.89 -12.74 15.89
C ASP A 86 12.53 -12.68 16.61
N SER A 87 11.70 -11.66 16.34
CA SER A 87 10.30 -11.65 16.81
C SER A 87 9.53 -12.82 16.19
N ARG A 88 8.80 -13.54 17.03
CA ARG A 88 8.03 -14.73 16.64
C ARG A 88 6.56 -14.49 16.40
N GLU A 89 6.06 -13.39 16.95
CA GLU A 89 4.67 -12.99 16.88
C GLU A 89 4.60 -11.49 16.64
N ILE A 90 3.64 -11.05 15.84
CA ILE A 90 3.46 -9.62 15.50
C ILE A 90 3.25 -8.73 16.74
N TYR A 91 2.77 -9.30 17.85
CA TYR A 91 2.59 -8.59 19.12
C TYR A 91 3.92 -8.13 19.74
N GLN A 92 5.04 -8.70 19.30
CA GLN A 92 6.39 -8.30 19.72
C GLN A 92 6.98 -7.18 18.85
N GLU A 93 6.35 -6.89 17.71
CA GLU A 93 6.84 -5.93 16.70
C GLU A 93 6.36 -4.50 16.96
N GLY A 94 5.40 -4.31 17.87
CA GLY A 94 5.00 -2.99 18.37
C GLY A 94 3.49 -2.74 18.27
N LEU A 95 3.12 -1.47 18.39
CA LEU A 95 1.75 -1.02 18.24
C LEU A 95 1.26 -1.33 16.82
N ARG A 96 0.18 -2.10 16.73
CA ARG A 96 -0.57 -2.37 15.51
C ARG A 96 -2.00 -1.89 15.72
N PHE A 97 -2.52 -1.07 14.82
CA PHE A 97 -3.89 -0.59 14.90
C PHE A 97 -4.62 -0.71 13.54
N PRO A 98 -5.88 -1.14 13.55
CA PRO A 98 -6.66 -1.29 12.32
C PRO A 98 -6.97 0.07 11.69
N PRO A 99 -7.51 0.11 10.46
CA PRO A 99 -8.07 1.33 9.87
C PRO A 99 -9.05 2.01 10.83
N MET A 100 -8.69 3.22 11.28
CA MET A 100 -9.50 4.01 12.19
C MET A 100 -9.32 5.50 11.95
N LYS A 101 -10.30 6.29 12.39
CA LYS A 101 -10.23 7.76 12.31
C LYS A 101 -9.22 8.30 13.31
N LEU A 102 -8.13 8.85 12.80
CA LEU A 102 -7.18 9.66 13.55
C LEU A 102 -7.72 11.09 13.75
N TYR A 103 -8.51 11.57 12.80
CA TYR A 103 -9.33 12.77 12.96
C TYR A 103 -10.75 12.46 12.52
N GLU A 104 -11.72 12.96 13.27
CA GLU A 104 -13.13 12.89 12.94
C GLU A 104 -13.66 14.30 12.71
N ARG A 105 -14.07 14.60 11.47
CA ARG A 105 -14.57 15.92 11.05
C ARG A 105 -13.65 17.07 11.48
N GLY A 106 -12.34 16.87 11.33
CA GLY A 106 -11.30 17.83 11.68
C GLY A 106 -10.88 17.84 13.16
N ILE A 107 -11.55 17.06 14.02
CA ILE A 107 -11.23 16.96 15.45
C ILE A 107 -10.26 15.79 15.66
N PRO A 108 -9.07 16.02 16.27
CA PRO A 108 -8.11 14.95 16.52
C PRO A 108 -8.63 13.95 17.55
N ASN A 109 -8.38 12.66 17.30
CA ASN A 109 -8.59 11.59 18.27
C ASN A 109 -7.43 11.57 19.26
N GLN A 110 -7.53 12.38 20.33
CA GLN A 110 -6.46 12.53 21.31
C GLN A 110 -6.06 11.20 21.95
N THR A 111 -7.02 10.31 22.22
CA THR A 111 -6.76 8.98 22.76
C THR A 111 -5.81 8.17 21.86
N LEU A 112 -6.02 8.20 20.54
CA LEU A 112 -5.16 7.49 19.60
C LEU A 112 -3.77 8.14 19.52
N PHE A 113 -3.69 9.47 19.51
CA PHE A 113 -2.41 10.19 19.55
C PHE A 113 -1.60 9.89 20.82
N ASP A 114 -2.27 9.78 21.96
CA ASP A 114 -1.63 9.45 23.24
C ASP A 114 -1.11 8.02 23.22
N ILE A 115 -1.90 7.06 22.72
CA ILE A 115 -1.46 5.66 22.54
C ILE A 115 -0.24 5.57 21.62
N ILE A 116 -0.29 6.20 20.44
CA ILE A 116 0.83 6.21 19.49
C ILE A 116 2.08 6.84 20.12
N GLY A 117 1.91 7.96 20.82
CA GLY A 117 2.99 8.63 21.53
C GLY A 117 3.60 7.76 22.63
N THR A 118 2.77 7.18 23.50
CA THR A 118 3.24 6.33 24.62
C THR A 118 3.98 5.08 24.14
N MET A 119 3.59 4.51 23.02
CA MET A 119 4.24 3.31 22.49
C MET A 119 5.59 3.61 21.82
N SER A 120 5.84 4.85 21.40
CA SER A 120 7.09 5.19 20.70
C SER A 120 8.20 5.62 21.66
N ARG A 121 9.43 5.20 21.37
CA ARG A 121 10.65 5.74 21.98
C ARG A 121 10.96 7.17 21.54
N THR A 122 10.35 7.63 20.44
CA THR A 122 10.54 8.95 19.86
C THR A 122 9.20 9.63 19.57
N PRO A 123 8.37 9.88 20.61
CA PRO A 123 6.99 10.33 20.45
C PRO A 123 6.87 11.63 19.64
N GLU A 124 7.74 12.61 19.91
CA GLU A 124 7.69 13.91 19.23
C GLU A 124 8.04 13.81 17.74
N ILE A 125 8.94 12.88 17.37
CA ILE A 125 9.28 12.65 15.96
C ILE A 125 8.11 11.98 15.25
N VAL A 126 7.54 10.91 15.84
CA VAL A 126 6.40 10.20 15.25
C VAL A 126 5.18 11.10 15.09
N LYS A 127 4.89 11.95 16.08
CA LYS A 127 3.82 12.95 15.97
C LYS A 127 4.11 13.98 14.86
N GLY A 128 5.37 14.40 14.73
CA GLY A 128 5.83 15.25 13.63
C GLY A 128 5.62 14.61 12.25
N ASP A 129 5.96 13.32 12.10
CA ASP A 129 5.74 12.55 10.86
C ASP A 129 4.24 12.49 10.51
N ILE A 130 3.37 12.21 11.49
CA ILE A 130 1.92 12.19 11.31
C ILE A 130 1.36 13.54 10.84
N GLU A 131 1.81 14.65 11.44
CA GLU A 131 1.41 16.00 11.01
C GLU A 131 1.94 16.34 9.60
N ALA A 132 3.12 15.84 9.23
CA ALA A 132 3.65 15.98 7.89
C ALA A 132 2.78 15.21 6.87
N PHE A 133 2.37 13.97 7.18
CA PHE A 133 1.47 13.19 6.33
C PHE A 133 0.10 13.85 6.18
N ARG A 134 -0.47 14.34 7.29
CA ARG A 134 -1.72 15.13 7.27
C ARG A 134 -1.60 16.34 6.35
N SER A 135 -0.52 17.10 6.48
CA SER A 135 -0.28 18.30 5.67
C SER A 135 -0.17 17.96 4.18
N ALA A 136 0.53 16.88 3.83
CA ALA A 136 0.63 16.39 2.45
C ALA A 136 -0.76 16.01 1.89
N CYS A 137 -1.57 15.31 2.68
CA CYS A 137 -2.94 14.95 2.28
C CYS A 137 -3.81 16.19 2.00
N GLN A 138 -3.77 17.19 2.87
CA GLN A 138 -4.54 18.44 2.72
C GLN A 138 -4.09 19.27 1.51
N ILE A 139 -2.80 19.25 1.17
CA ILE A 139 -2.31 19.87 -0.06
C ILE A 139 -2.92 19.17 -1.28
N GLY A 140 -2.95 17.83 -1.29
CA GLY A 140 -3.57 17.04 -2.36
C GLY A 140 -5.06 17.33 -2.53
N GLU A 141 -5.81 17.43 -1.42
CA GLU A 141 -7.22 17.85 -1.43
C GLU A 141 -7.37 19.23 -2.07
N ARG A 142 -6.62 20.23 -1.57
CA ARG A 142 -6.71 21.61 -2.05
C ARG A 142 -6.46 21.72 -3.55
N TRP A 143 -5.40 21.07 -4.05
CA TRP A 143 -5.05 21.09 -5.47
C TRP A 143 -6.09 20.38 -6.34
N LEU A 144 -6.64 19.25 -5.88
CA LEU A 144 -7.69 18.58 -6.64
C LEU A 144 -8.96 19.44 -6.71
N LEU A 145 -9.36 20.04 -5.59
CA LEU A 145 -10.53 20.94 -5.55
C LEU A 145 -10.32 22.20 -6.41
N GLU A 146 -9.08 22.69 -6.53
CA GLU A 146 -8.75 23.78 -7.46
C GLU A 146 -8.95 23.36 -8.92
N LEU A 147 -8.46 22.18 -9.30
CA LEU A 147 -8.72 21.63 -10.64
C LEU A 147 -10.21 21.42 -10.91
N ILE A 148 -10.97 20.95 -9.92
CA ILE A 148 -12.43 20.79 -10.05
C ILE A 148 -13.11 22.14 -10.25
N ARG A 149 -12.72 23.19 -9.51
CA ARG A 149 -13.27 24.54 -9.68
C ARG A 149 -12.98 25.11 -11.07
N THR A 150 -11.79 24.86 -11.61
CA THR A 150 -11.38 25.40 -12.90
C THR A 150 -11.99 24.66 -14.08
N TYR A 151 -12.04 23.32 -14.03
CA TYR A 151 -12.38 22.50 -15.19
C TYR A 151 -13.70 21.72 -15.07
N GLY A 152 -14.32 21.68 -13.88
CA GLY A 152 -15.46 20.83 -13.59
C GLY A 152 -15.07 19.37 -13.30
N TRP A 153 -15.85 18.70 -12.47
CA TRP A 153 -15.56 17.33 -12.03
C TRP A 153 -15.71 16.32 -13.19
N GLU A 154 -16.72 16.45 -14.03
CA GLU A 154 -17.02 15.50 -15.09
C GLU A 154 -15.87 15.44 -16.11
N PHE A 155 -15.39 16.61 -16.53
CA PHE A 155 -14.25 16.72 -17.44
C PHE A 155 -12.98 16.17 -16.77
N LEU A 156 -12.67 16.60 -15.54
CA LEU A 156 -11.48 16.13 -14.83
C LEU A 156 -11.49 14.61 -14.64
N ASN A 157 -12.62 14.04 -14.23
CA ASN A 157 -12.79 12.59 -14.07
C ASN A 157 -12.60 11.86 -15.42
N SER A 158 -13.07 12.42 -16.54
CA SER A 158 -12.79 11.85 -17.86
C SER A 158 -11.29 11.82 -18.17
N CYS A 159 -10.55 12.90 -17.85
CA CYS A 159 -9.11 12.97 -18.04
C CYS A 159 -8.35 12.00 -17.13
N LEU A 160 -8.79 11.83 -15.89
CA LEU A 160 -8.21 10.86 -14.95
C LEU A 160 -8.38 9.42 -15.46
N ASN A 161 -9.57 9.07 -15.98
CA ASN A 161 -9.80 7.75 -16.57
C ASN A 161 -8.96 7.54 -17.83
N GLU A 162 -8.90 8.53 -18.72
CA GLU A 162 -8.05 8.45 -19.92
C GLU A 162 -6.56 8.36 -19.56
N LEU A 163 -6.10 9.01 -18.48
CA LEU A 163 -4.72 8.89 -18.03
C LEU A 163 -4.39 7.46 -17.55
N LEU A 164 -5.35 6.77 -16.92
CA LEU A 164 -5.20 5.35 -16.58
C LEU A 164 -5.11 4.52 -17.86
N ASP A 165 -6.02 4.71 -18.80
CA ASP A 165 -6.07 3.95 -20.05
C ASP A 165 -4.82 4.20 -20.91
N TYR A 166 -4.35 5.44 -20.97
CA TYR A 166 -3.10 5.82 -21.64
C TYR A 166 -1.88 5.12 -21.04
N SER A 167 -1.76 5.11 -19.72
CA SER A 167 -0.66 4.41 -19.05
C SER A 167 -0.69 2.89 -19.26
N GLU A 168 -1.89 2.30 -19.38
CA GLU A 168 -2.05 0.89 -19.74
C GLU A 168 -1.54 0.63 -21.16
N ARG A 169 -1.95 1.45 -22.14
CA ARG A 169 -1.49 1.32 -23.53
C ARG A 169 0.03 1.39 -23.63
N LEU A 170 0.65 2.32 -22.91
CA LEU A 170 2.11 2.45 -22.90
C LEU A 170 2.79 1.26 -22.22
N ALA A 171 2.26 0.78 -21.09
CA ALA A 171 2.80 -0.40 -20.42
C ALA A 171 2.74 -1.65 -21.30
N ARG A 172 1.59 -1.92 -21.92
CA ARG A 172 1.40 -3.03 -22.88
C ARG A 172 2.38 -2.93 -24.05
N ALA A 173 2.50 -1.75 -24.66
CA ALA A 173 3.47 -1.51 -25.74
C ALA A 173 4.93 -1.70 -25.30
N GLY A 174 5.25 -1.42 -24.03
CA GLY A 174 6.55 -1.73 -23.43
C GLY A 174 6.77 -3.24 -23.27
N ILE A 175 5.76 -3.97 -22.79
CA ILE A 175 5.81 -5.42 -22.58
C ILE A 175 6.00 -6.16 -23.90
N THR A 176 5.34 -5.76 -24.99
CA THR A 176 5.49 -6.41 -26.31
C THR A 176 6.91 -6.36 -26.88
N LYS A 177 7.79 -5.49 -26.34
CA LYS A 177 9.21 -5.45 -26.72
C LYS A 177 10.05 -6.49 -25.98
N MET A 178 9.52 -7.08 -24.91
CA MET A 178 10.15 -8.16 -24.17
C MET A 178 9.95 -9.48 -24.93
N PRO A 179 10.94 -10.39 -24.96
CA PRO A 179 10.73 -11.70 -25.56
C PRO A 179 9.67 -12.48 -24.79
N ASP A 180 8.74 -13.10 -25.51
CA ASP A 180 7.81 -14.07 -24.93
C ASP A 180 8.60 -15.26 -24.36
N GLY A 181 8.19 -15.72 -23.17
CA GLY A 181 8.85 -16.82 -22.52
C GLY A 181 8.48 -17.00 -21.06
N GLU A 182 9.00 -18.09 -20.48
CA GLU A 182 8.95 -18.37 -19.06
C GLU A 182 10.37 -18.24 -18.49
N TYR A 183 10.48 -17.46 -17.41
CA TYR A 183 11.74 -17.18 -16.73
C TYR A 183 11.58 -17.57 -15.27
N GLU A 184 12.42 -18.48 -14.78
CA GLU A 184 12.37 -18.96 -13.41
C GLU A 184 13.62 -18.54 -12.64
N PHE A 185 13.43 -18.12 -11.40
CA PHE A 185 14.51 -17.85 -10.47
C PHE A 185 14.12 -18.27 -9.06
N THR A 186 15.09 -18.83 -8.33
CA THR A 186 14.96 -19.13 -6.90
C THR A 186 16.13 -18.47 -6.18
N ASP A 187 15.79 -17.64 -5.21
CA ASP A 187 16.74 -17.10 -4.24
C ASP A 187 16.42 -17.66 -2.85
N TYR A 188 17.31 -17.40 -1.89
CA TYR A 188 17.17 -17.90 -0.52
C TYR A 188 17.42 -16.78 0.49
N LEU A 189 16.54 -16.65 1.47
CA LEU A 189 16.90 -15.98 2.72
C LEU A 189 17.83 -16.90 3.50
N ASP A 190 18.93 -16.35 4.01
CA ASP A 190 19.94 -17.09 4.78
C ASP A 190 19.32 -17.76 6.02
N ASP A 191 18.49 -17.02 6.76
CA ASP A 191 17.68 -17.51 7.86
C ASP A 191 16.40 -16.67 8.09
N ASN A 192 15.61 -17.03 9.09
CA ASN A 192 14.38 -16.33 9.47
C ASN A 192 14.48 -15.57 10.81
N GLY A 193 15.68 -15.38 11.36
CA GLY A 193 15.95 -14.78 12.67
C GLY A 193 15.73 -15.71 13.88
N VAL A 194 15.22 -16.93 13.66
CA VAL A 194 14.88 -17.90 14.71
C VAL A 194 15.54 -19.26 14.47
N ASP A 195 15.39 -19.79 13.26
CA ASP A 195 15.98 -21.05 12.80
C ASP A 195 17.19 -20.72 11.89
N PHE A 196 18.34 -20.41 12.49
CA PHE A 196 19.55 -19.93 11.79
C PHE A 196 20.15 -20.92 10.78
N ASP A 197 19.88 -22.22 10.94
CA ASP A 197 20.39 -23.26 10.04
C ASP A 197 19.43 -23.57 8.87
N LYS A 198 18.35 -22.79 8.70
CA LYS A 198 17.30 -23.05 7.72
C LYS A 198 17.10 -21.88 6.77
N GLN A 199 17.57 -22.06 5.54
CA GLN A 199 17.27 -21.15 4.45
C GLN A 199 15.81 -21.22 4.03
N VAL A 200 15.28 -20.08 3.58
CA VAL A 200 13.88 -19.97 3.11
C VAL A 200 13.89 -19.63 1.62
N PRO A 201 13.38 -20.53 0.74
CA PRO A 201 13.39 -20.26 -0.68
C PRO A 201 12.34 -19.21 -1.06
N VAL A 202 12.72 -18.24 -1.88
CA VAL A 202 11.83 -17.31 -2.58
C VAL A 202 11.87 -17.66 -4.05
N LYS A 203 10.76 -18.16 -4.59
CA LYS A 203 10.67 -18.60 -5.99
C LYS A 203 9.78 -17.68 -6.78
N VAL A 204 10.18 -17.37 -8.00
CA VAL A 204 9.33 -16.67 -8.95
C VAL A 204 9.46 -17.30 -10.33
N LYS A 205 8.32 -17.54 -10.96
CA LYS A 205 8.20 -17.76 -12.40
C LYS A 205 7.56 -16.53 -13.02
N ILE A 206 8.27 -15.90 -13.96
CA ILE A 206 7.77 -14.79 -14.76
C ILE A 206 7.38 -15.32 -16.12
N THR A 207 6.11 -15.20 -16.49
CA THR A 207 5.62 -15.49 -17.84
C THR A 207 5.36 -14.17 -18.56
N VAL A 208 6.12 -13.92 -19.62
CA VAL A 208 5.84 -12.85 -20.59
C VAL A 208 5.12 -13.48 -21.76
N LYS A 209 3.94 -12.94 -22.08
CA LYS A 209 3.14 -13.40 -23.21
C LYS A 209 2.37 -12.23 -23.81
N ASP A 210 2.62 -11.99 -25.10
CA ASP A 210 2.03 -10.93 -25.91
C ASP A 210 2.28 -9.54 -25.31
N ASP A 211 1.34 -9.03 -24.51
CA ASP A 211 1.40 -7.72 -23.87
C ASP A 211 1.15 -7.79 -22.35
N THR A 212 1.28 -8.99 -21.77
CA THR A 212 1.05 -9.26 -20.35
C THR A 212 2.25 -9.90 -19.66
N ILE A 213 2.37 -9.62 -18.35
CA ILE A 213 3.35 -10.25 -17.46
C ILE A 213 2.60 -10.95 -16.31
N THR A 214 2.92 -12.21 -16.06
CA THR A 214 2.50 -12.92 -14.83
C THR A 214 3.70 -13.22 -13.97
N CYS A 215 3.71 -12.73 -12.73
CA CYS A 215 4.68 -13.08 -11.68
C CYS A 215 4.04 -14.11 -10.75
N ASP A 216 4.48 -15.37 -10.82
CA ASP A 216 3.96 -16.47 -10.02
C ASP A 216 4.97 -16.90 -8.95
N PHE A 217 4.62 -16.69 -7.69
CA PHE A 217 5.46 -17.04 -6.54
C PHE A 217 5.19 -18.44 -5.97
N THR A 218 4.46 -19.28 -6.71
CA THR A 218 4.22 -20.68 -6.34
C THR A 218 5.53 -21.44 -6.15
N GLY A 219 5.63 -22.14 -5.01
CA GLY A 219 6.85 -22.83 -4.59
C GLY A 219 7.78 -22.03 -3.67
N THR A 220 7.45 -20.76 -3.38
CA THR A 220 8.06 -20.01 -2.27
C THR A 220 7.80 -20.73 -0.93
N GLY A 221 8.77 -20.64 -0.03
CA GLY A 221 8.76 -21.28 1.28
C GLY A 221 7.53 -20.92 2.12
N PRO A 222 7.15 -21.80 3.06
CA PRO A 222 6.01 -21.54 3.96
C PRO A 222 6.28 -20.31 4.83
N GLN A 223 5.23 -19.77 5.44
CA GLN A 223 5.36 -18.77 6.50
C GLN A 223 6.37 -19.25 7.55
N VAL A 224 7.23 -18.34 7.99
CA VAL A 224 8.33 -18.64 8.90
C VAL A 224 8.01 -18.24 10.34
N LYS A 225 8.80 -18.75 11.28
CA LYS A 225 8.59 -18.48 12.70
C LYS A 225 9.08 -17.10 13.14
N GLY A 226 9.98 -16.46 12.41
CA GLY A 226 10.48 -15.13 12.75
C GLY A 226 9.83 -14.00 11.96
N ALA A 227 10.36 -12.79 12.10
CA ALA A 227 9.74 -11.57 11.58
C ALA A 227 9.96 -11.34 10.06
N MET A 228 10.56 -12.31 9.37
CA MET A 228 10.86 -12.24 7.93
C MET A 228 9.67 -12.63 7.03
N ASN A 229 8.47 -12.69 7.60
CA ASN A 229 7.24 -12.86 6.82
C ASN A 229 6.85 -11.53 6.16
N ASN A 230 6.40 -11.60 4.91
CA ASN A 230 6.09 -10.45 4.08
C ASN A 230 4.60 -10.47 3.69
N PRO A 231 3.74 -9.66 4.33
CA PRO A 231 2.32 -9.55 4.01
C PRO A 231 2.03 -9.23 2.54
N VAL A 232 0.89 -9.71 2.05
CA VAL A 232 0.52 -9.66 0.62
C VAL A 232 0.59 -8.26 0.01
N GLY A 233 0.26 -7.22 0.77
CA GLY A 233 0.34 -5.83 0.31
C GLY A 233 1.76 -5.43 -0.07
N ASN A 234 2.73 -5.74 0.80
CA ASN A 234 4.14 -5.42 0.60
C ASN A 234 4.81 -6.32 -0.44
N ALA A 235 4.50 -7.62 -0.46
CA ALA A 235 4.99 -8.53 -1.51
C ALA A 235 4.55 -8.06 -2.92
N ARG A 236 3.29 -7.61 -3.07
CA ARG A 236 2.82 -7.00 -4.33
C ARG A 236 3.54 -5.68 -4.63
N ALA A 237 3.75 -4.83 -3.63
CA ALA A 237 4.39 -3.53 -3.79
C ALA A 237 5.82 -3.66 -4.32
N ASN A 238 6.58 -4.58 -3.75
CA ASN A 238 7.94 -4.89 -4.19
C ASN A 238 7.95 -5.43 -5.63
N THR A 239 7.06 -6.39 -5.93
CA THR A 239 6.96 -6.97 -7.28
C THR A 239 6.65 -5.90 -8.33
N VAL A 240 5.64 -5.06 -8.08
CA VAL A 240 5.27 -3.94 -8.97
C VAL A 240 6.41 -2.95 -9.15
N THR A 241 7.16 -2.67 -8.09
CA THR A 241 8.30 -1.74 -8.14
C THR A 241 9.39 -2.28 -9.07
N ILE A 242 9.71 -3.57 -8.99
CA ILE A 242 10.64 -4.22 -9.92
C ILE A 242 10.11 -4.21 -11.36
N ILE A 243 8.84 -4.57 -11.58
CA ILE A 243 8.25 -4.53 -12.93
C ILE A 243 8.31 -3.12 -13.53
N ARG A 244 8.10 -2.07 -12.73
CA ARG A 244 8.25 -0.69 -13.19
C ARG A 244 9.68 -0.35 -13.62
N TYR A 245 10.70 -0.91 -12.97
CA TYR A 245 12.10 -0.71 -13.40
C TYR A 245 12.42 -1.40 -14.72
N LEU A 246 11.65 -2.42 -15.10
CA LEU A 246 11.76 -3.08 -16.41
C LEU A 246 10.99 -2.34 -17.51
N MET A 247 10.15 -1.38 -17.15
CA MET A 247 9.31 -0.60 -18.06
C MET A 247 9.95 0.75 -18.41
N ASP A 248 9.45 1.38 -19.48
CA ASP A 248 9.88 2.71 -19.89
C ASP A 248 9.61 3.74 -18.77
N PRO A 249 10.62 4.51 -18.31
CA PRO A 249 10.47 5.48 -17.22
C PRO A 249 9.52 6.63 -17.55
N GLY A 250 9.21 6.87 -18.83
CA GLY A 250 8.23 7.84 -19.30
C GLY A 250 6.77 7.42 -19.11
N ILE A 251 6.50 6.16 -18.73
CA ILE A 251 5.14 5.68 -18.49
C ILE A 251 4.58 6.35 -17.23
N PRO A 252 3.38 6.98 -17.30
CA PRO A 252 2.75 7.57 -16.13
C PRO A 252 2.62 6.57 -14.97
N ARG A 253 3.04 7.01 -13.79
CA ARG A 253 3.04 6.21 -12.57
C ARG A 253 1.67 6.18 -11.92
N ASN A 254 0.76 5.44 -12.51
CA ASN A 254 -0.55 5.17 -11.90
C ASN A 254 -0.87 3.67 -12.03
N SER A 255 -2.11 3.28 -11.79
CA SER A 255 -2.48 1.87 -11.81
C SER A 255 -2.82 1.28 -13.17
N GLY A 256 -3.08 2.12 -14.17
CA GLY A 256 -3.32 1.66 -15.53
C GLY A 256 -2.13 0.89 -16.06
N SER A 257 -0.91 1.38 -15.82
CA SER A 257 0.34 0.68 -16.18
C SER A 257 0.53 -0.67 -15.50
N LEU A 258 -0.26 -0.99 -14.46
CA LEU A 258 -0.24 -2.27 -13.76
C LEU A 258 -1.38 -3.21 -14.16
N ARG A 259 -2.32 -2.77 -15.01
CA ARG A 259 -3.39 -3.62 -15.54
C ARG A 259 -2.88 -4.84 -16.34
N PRO A 260 -1.78 -4.78 -17.11
CA PRO A 260 -1.24 -5.96 -17.79
C PRO A 260 -0.38 -6.87 -16.90
N VAL A 261 -0.25 -6.57 -15.60
CA VAL A 261 0.60 -7.32 -14.66
C VAL A 261 -0.28 -8.14 -13.71
N LYS A 262 -0.07 -9.46 -13.72
CA LYS A 262 -0.70 -10.41 -12.78
C LYS A 262 0.33 -10.87 -11.75
N ILE A 263 -0.06 -10.91 -10.48
CA ILE A 263 0.80 -11.37 -9.38
C ILE A 263 0.06 -12.47 -8.63
N ILE A 264 0.70 -13.64 -8.48
CA ILE A 264 0.17 -14.81 -7.78
C ILE A 264 1.02 -15.03 -6.53
N LEU A 265 0.39 -14.95 -5.36
CA LEU A 265 1.02 -15.10 -4.05
C LEU A 265 0.22 -16.14 -3.24
N PRO A 266 0.62 -17.42 -3.24
CA PRO A 266 -0.12 -18.45 -2.53
C PRO A 266 -0.17 -18.19 -1.02
N GLU A 267 -1.36 -18.32 -0.43
CA GLU A 267 -1.56 -18.14 1.01
C GLU A 267 -0.77 -19.16 1.84
N GLY A 268 -0.31 -18.74 3.02
CA GLY A 268 0.49 -19.56 3.93
C GLY A 268 1.97 -19.66 3.54
N THR A 269 2.40 -18.96 2.49
CA THR A 269 3.82 -18.75 2.15
C THR A 269 4.37 -17.55 2.91
N MET A 270 5.69 -17.42 2.97
CA MET A 270 6.33 -16.25 3.57
C MET A 270 6.00 -14.93 2.84
N LEU A 271 5.45 -14.95 1.62
CA LEU A 271 5.02 -13.75 0.88
C LEU A 271 3.50 -13.49 0.95
N ASN A 272 2.77 -14.35 1.67
CA ASN A 272 1.35 -14.21 1.97
C ASN A 272 1.03 -14.99 3.27
N PRO A 273 1.59 -14.56 4.41
CA PRO A 273 1.41 -15.20 5.71
C PRO A 273 -0.02 -15.05 6.23
N ARG A 274 -0.40 -15.92 7.18
CA ARG A 274 -1.70 -15.93 7.87
C ARG A 274 -1.59 -15.34 9.27
#